data_AF-A0A8T1C3X7-F1
#
_entry.id   AF-A0A8T1C3X7-F1
#
_cell.length_a   1.000
_cell.length_b   1.000
_cell.length_c   1.000
_cell.angle_alpha   90.00
_cell.angle_beta   90.00
_cell.angle_gamma   90.00
#
_symmetry.space_group_name_H-M   'P 1'
#
loop_
_entity.id
_entity.type
_entity.pdbx_description
1 polymer ?
#
loop_
_entity_poly.entity_id
_entity_poly.type
_entity_poly.pdbx_seq_one_letter_code
_entity_poly.pdbx_strand_id
1 'polypeptide(L)'
;MQMEIETLQRQRLLLDSAVVNARTNAVTHAIDLTKGFYVHFSNGYDPVSYPEQSRQAETFLRGIMRKDAICTEFQGVDLFLNQYKMATQGHGSMRVFVHDIIVINEDLSSKDSSIQILAKATARFRVSRTTLEKFFPRIIDDEELAQQLIGKEYAIQYDKVFHFKHGRIFQHESQVDFCNSMLEMAQNPFVAMKLLEASLMTKHGHLKLDSNIEEDMNQLENTAL
;
A
#
# COMPACT_ATOMS: atom_id res chain seq x y z
N MET A 1 46.44 28.07 -15.08
CA MET A 1 46.01 26.86 -15.79
C MET A 1 46.11 25.59 -14.93
N GLN A 2 47.29 25.14 -14.49
CA GLN A 2 47.41 23.88 -13.71
C GLN A 2 46.72 23.92 -12.33
N MET A 3 46.90 25.01 -11.57
CA MET A 3 46.22 25.23 -10.27
C MET A 3 44.69 25.33 -10.39
N GLU A 4 44.20 25.83 -11.53
CA GLU A 4 42.78 25.98 -11.81
C GLU A 4 42.14 24.63 -12.17
N ILE A 5 42.86 23.79 -12.93
CA ILE A 5 42.48 22.40 -13.21
C ILE A 5 42.41 21.59 -11.90
N GLU A 6 43.40 21.70 -11.03
CA GLU A 6 43.42 21.00 -9.73
C GLU A 6 42.26 21.46 -8.83
N THR A 7 41.94 22.75 -8.83
CA THR A 7 40.80 23.30 -8.06
C THR A 7 39.47 22.75 -8.58
N LEU A 8 39.27 22.74 -9.90
CA LEU A 8 38.07 22.20 -10.53
C LEU A 8 37.93 20.67 -10.31
N GLN A 9 39.02 19.92 -10.36
CA GLN A 9 39.02 18.48 -10.08
C GLN A 9 38.62 18.19 -8.62
N ARG A 10 39.18 18.96 -7.67
CA ARG A 10 38.81 18.85 -6.25
C ARG A 10 37.34 19.20 -6.02
N GLN A 11 36.85 20.25 -6.66
CA GLN A 11 35.44 20.64 -6.59
C GLN A 11 34.52 19.56 -7.15
N ARG A 12 34.88 18.96 -8.29
CA ARG A 12 34.12 17.84 -8.87
C ARG A 12 34.05 16.65 -7.92
N LEU A 13 35.17 16.25 -7.33
CA LEU A 13 35.22 15.13 -6.39
C LEU A 13 34.37 15.38 -5.13
N LEU A 14 34.34 16.61 -4.62
CA LEU A 14 33.46 16.98 -3.51
C LEU A 14 31.98 16.94 -3.90
N LEU A 15 31.63 17.41 -5.10
CA LEU A 15 30.26 17.34 -5.62
C LEU A 15 29.82 15.88 -5.82
N ASP A 16 30.67 15.04 -6.41
CA ASP A 16 30.41 13.62 -6.61
C ASP A 16 30.15 12.92 -5.26
N SER A 17 30.98 13.20 -4.24
CA SER A 17 30.78 12.67 -2.89
C SER A 17 29.49 13.16 -2.23
N ALA A 18 29.16 14.45 -2.38
CA ALA A 18 27.94 15.03 -1.83
C ALA A 18 26.68 14.41 -2.46
N VAL A 19 26.70 14.18 -3.78
CA VAL A 19 25.61 13.53 -4.52
C VAL A 19 25.40 12.10 -4.05
N VAL A 20 26.48 11.32 -3.92
CA VAL A 20 26.41 9.94 -3.42
C VAL A 20 25.82 9.90 -1.99
N ASN A 21 26.30 10.75 -1.09
CA ASN A 21 25.78 10.81 0.28
C ASN A 21 24.31 11.23 0.34
N ALA A 22 23.91 12.24 -0.45
CA ALA A 22 22.53 12.68 -0.53
C ALA A 22 21.61 11.54 -1.01
N ARG A 23 22.06 10.76 -1.99
CA ARG A 23 21.35 9.59 -2.50
C ARG A 23 21.18 8.51 -1.43
N THR A 24 22.26 8.11 -0.77
CA THR A 24 22.22 7.10 0.29
C THR A 24 21.29 7.53 1.44
N ASN A 25 21.33 8.81 1.82
CA ASN A 25 20.45 9.35 2.87
C ASN A 25 18.99 9.33 2.43
N ALA A 26 18.69 9.72 1.19
CA ALA A 26 17.33 9.72 0.68
C ALA A 26 16.73 8.30 0.59
N VAL A 27 17.54 7.32 0.17
CA VAL A 27 17.12 5.90 0.10
C VAL A 27 16.89 5.34 1.50
N THR A 28 17.82 5.58 2.43
CA THR A 28 17.66 5.16 3.83
C THR A 28 16.40 5.75 4.45
N HIS A 29 16.15 7.04 4.20
CA HIS A 29 14.95 7.71 4.66
C HIS A 29 13.67 7.07 4.09
N ALA A 30 13.63 6.78 2.78
CA ALA A 30 12.48 6.13 2.15
C ALA A 30 12.20 4.73 2.71
N ILE A 31 13.25 3.95 3.00
CA ILE A 31 13.13 2.64 3.66
C ILE A 31 12.54 2.80 5.07
N ASP A 32 13.06 3.74 5.86
CA ASP A 32 12.61 3.95 7.24
C ASP A 32 11.16 4.42 7.31
N LEU A 33 10.74 5.31 6.40
CA LEU A 33 9.34 5.71 6.28
C LEU A 33 8.44 4.52 5.87
N THR A 34 8.91 3.66 4.95
CA THR A 34 8.17 2.46 4.56
C THR A 34 8.02 1.49 5.73
N LYS A 35 9.07 1.28 6.54
CA LYS A 35 8.99 0.50 7.78
C LYS A 35 8.00 1.11 8.76
N GLY A 36 8.08 2.43 8.98
CA GLY A 36 7.18 3.17 9.85
C GLY A 36 5.71 3.01 9.45
N PHE A 37 5.42 3.00 8.15
CA PHE A 37 4.08 2.71 7.64
C PHE A 37 3.57 1.36 8.13
N TYR A 38 4.35 0.29 7.96
CA TYR A 38 3.94 -1.03 8.42
C TYR A 38 3.86 -1.15 9.94
N VAL A 39 4.67 -0.41 10.71
CA VAL A 39 4.52 -0.34 12.17
C VAL A 39 3.14 0.24 12.54
N HIS A 40 2.78 1.39 11.97
CA HIS A 40 1.52 2.08 12.29
C HIS A 40 0.27 1.35 11.81
N PHE A 41 0.33 0.68 10.66
CA PHE A 41 -0.84 0.05 10.03
C PHE A 41 -0.88 -1.50 10.18
N SER A 42 0.06 -2.09 10.92
CA SER A 42 0.15 -3.55 11.15
C SER A 42 -1.12 -4.15 11.76
N ASN A 43 -1.85 -3.41 12.58
CA ASN A 43 -3.10 -3.86 13.21
C ASN A 43 -4.35 -3.23 12.57
N GLY A 44 -4.21 -2.73 11.34
CA GLY A 44 -5.25 -1.98 10.66
C GLY A 44 -5.33 -0.52 11.12
N TYR A 45 -6.45 0.13 10.79
CA TYR A 45 -6.76 1.51 11.13
C TYR A 45 -8.22 1.57 11.56
N ASP A 46 -8.47 1.79 12.85
CA ASP A 46 -9.83 1.87 13.40
C ASP A 46 -9.94 3.07 14.36
N PRO A 47 -10.32 4.25 13.84
CA PRO A 47 -10.41 5.46 14.64
C PRO A 47 -11.57 5.42 15.64
N VAL A 48 -12.49 4.46 15.55
CA VAL A 48 -13.62 4.31 16.48
C VAL A 48 -13.15 3.54 17.72
N SER A 49 -12.54 2.38 17.52
CA SER A 49 -12.10 1.52 18.65
C SER A 49 -10.73 1.93 19.22
N TYR A 50 -9.85 2.48 18.39
CA TYR A 50 -8.45 2.83 18.75
C TYR A 50 -8.10 4.25 18.30
N PRO A 51 -8.73 5.29 18.88
CA PRO A 51 -8.62 6.66 18.39
C PRO A 51 -7.22 7.26 18.52
N GLU A 52 -6.46 6.92 19.58
CA GLU A 52 -5.12 7.46 19.76
C GLU A 52 -4.12 6.87 18.76
N GLN A 53 -4.11 5.55 18.61
CA GLN A 53 -3.27 4.84 17.65
C GLN A 53 -3.60 5.29 16.22
N SER A 54 -4.90 5.46 15.92
CA SER A 54 -5.35 5.94 14.61
C SER A 54 -4.90 7.38 14.36
N ARG A 55 -4.97 8.29 15.34
CA ARG A 55 -4.41 9.65 15.19
C ARG A 55 -2.91 9.64 14.91
N GLN A 56 -2.15 8.76 15.57
CA GLN A 56 -0.70 8.63 15.31
C GLN A 56 -0.44 8.12 13.89
N ALA A 57 -1.15 7.07 13.46
CA ALA A 57 -1.04 6.52 12.11
C ALA A 57 -1.43 7.54 11.02
N GLU A 58 -2.52 8.28 11.24
CA GLU A 58 -2.96 9.36 10.34
C GLU A 58 -1.93 10.48 10.26
N THR A 59 -1.43 10.96 11.41
CA THR A 59 -0.41 12.02 11.47
C THR A 59 0.85 11.57 10.73
N PHE A 60 1.28 10.33 10.94
CA PHE A 60 2.41 9.74 10.23
C PHE A 60 2.17 9.72 8.72
N LEU A 61 1.04 9.15 8.26
CA LEU A 61 0.75 9.02 6.83
C LEU A 61 0.66 10.38 6.13
N ARG A 62 -0.02 11.36 6.74
CA ARG A 62 -0.09 12.74 6.22
C ARG A 62 1.27 13.45 6.22
N GLY A 63 2.19 13.03 7.10
CA GLY A 63 3.57 13.52 7.14
C GLY A 63 4.39 13.02 5.94
N ILE A 64 4.24 11.74 5.59
CA ILE A 64 5.05 11.08 4.57
C ILE A 64 4.45 11.15 3.17
N MET A 65 3.13 11.29 3.02
CA MET A 65 2.43 11.28 1.74
C MET A 65 2.02 12.70 1.34
N ARG A 66 2.21 13.04 0.07
CA ARG A 66 1.70 14.30 -0.48
C ARG A 66 0.17 14.27 -0.49
N LYS A 67 -0.45 15.45 -0.40
CA LYS A 67 -1.91 15.59 -0.43
C LYS A 67 -2.50 15.14 -1.77
N ASP A 68 -1.76 15.33 -2.84
CA ASP A 68 -2.09 14.96 -4.21
C ASP A 68 -1.53 13.60 -4.61
N ALA A 69 -1.10 12.77 -3.66
CA ALA A 69 -0.57 11.46 -4.00
C ALA A 69 -1.65 10.59 -4.66
N ILE A 70 -1.27 9.81 -5.66
CA ILE A 70 -2.19 8.98 -6.45
C ILE A 70 -1.85 7.49 -6.36
N CYS A 71 -2.86 6.66 -6.60
CA CYS A 71 -2.69 5.33 -7.18
C CYS A 71 -3.55 5.24 -8.43
N THR A 72 -3.56 4.07 -9.08
CA THR A 72 -4.33 3.82 -10.30
C THR A 72 -5.82 4.19 -10.14
N GLU A 73 -6.41 3.96 -8.95
CA GLU A 73 -7.86 4.11 -8.77
C GLU A 73 -8.35 5.30 -7.97
N PHE A 74 -7.47 5.97 -7.22
CA PHE A 74 -7.87 7.12 -6.41
C PHE A 74 -6.72 8.09 -6.13
N GLN A 75 -7.09 9.27 -5.63
CA GLN A 75 -6.17 10.32 -5.23
C GLN A 75 -6.40 10.72 -3.77
N GLY A 76 -5.30 10.95 -3.06
CA GLY A 76 -5.29 11.60 -1.76
C GLY A 76 -5.26 10.67 -0.56
N VAL A 77 -4.74 11.21 0.53
CA VAL A 77 -4.51 10.49 1.80
C VAL A 77 -5.82 10.06 2.45
N ASP A 78 -6.90 10.81 2.27
CA ASP A 78 -8.18 10.53 2.91
C ASP A 78 -8.81 9.24 2.38
N LEU A 79 -8.81 9.06 1.05
CA LEU A 79 -9.28 7.82 0.44
C LEU A 79 -8.38 6.64 0.82
N PHE A 80 -7.06 6.83 0.89
CA PHE A 80 -6.15 5.80 1.38
C PHE A 80 -6.48 5.36 2.82
N LEU A 81 -6.67 6.31 3.73
CA LEU A 81 -7.03 6.01 5.12
C LEU A 81 -8.40 5.32 5.19
N ASN A 82 -9.34 5.75 4.34
CA ASN A 82 -10.66 5.14 4.28
C ASN A 82 -10.59 3.67 3.83
N GLN A 83 -9.69 3.31 2.90
CA GLN A 83 -9.45 1.92 2.51
C GLN A 83 -9.07 1.05 3.72
N TYR A 84 -8.07 1.49 4.50
CA TYR A 84 -7.66 0.76 5.70
C TYR A 84 -8.76 0.75 6.77
N LYS A 85 -9.49 1.86 6.92
CA LYS A 85 -10.63 1.95 7.85
C LYS A 85 -11.69 0.91 7.52
N MET A 86 -12.15 0.89 6.27
CA MET A 86 -13.19 -0.03 5.82
C MET A 86 -12.72 -1.47 5.93
N ALA A 87 -11.49 -1.78 5.50
CA ALA A 87 -10.92 -3.10 5.64
C ALA A 87 -10.84 -3.54 7.12
N THR A 88 -10.41 -2.67 8.02
CA THR A 88 -10.27 -3.02 9.45
C THR A 88 -11.63 -3.22 10.12
N GLN A 89 -12.55 -2.26 9.95
CA GLN A 89 -13.88 -2.29 10.58
C GLN A 89 -14.85 -3.27 9.92
N GLY A 90 -14.58 -3.66 8.67
CA GLY A 90 -15.37 -4.62 7.93
C GLY A 90 -15.00 -6.08 8.22
N HIS A 91 -13.93 -6.34 8.98
CA HIS A 91 -13.49 -7.68 9.32
C HIS A 91 -13.54 -7.93 10.82
N GLY A 92 -13.63 -9.20 11.21
CA GLY A 92 -13.56 -9.60 12.62
C GLY A 92 -12.15 -9.42 13.22
N SER A 93 -11.13 -9.35 12.37
CA SER A 93 -9.77 -8.88 12.67
C SER A 93 -9.00 -8.67 11.38
N MET A 94 -8.02 -7.76 11.42
CA MET A 94 -7.05 -7.52 10.34
C MET A 94 -5.65 -7.42 10.95
N ARG A 95 -4.67 -8.10 10.34
CA ARG A 95 -3.24 -7.91 10.65
C ARG A 95 -2.40 -7.91 9.38
N VAL A 96 -1.37 -7.09 9.34
CA VAL A 96 -0.45 -6.97 8.22
C VAL A 96 0.96 -7.32 8.67
N PHE A 97 1.62 -8.17 7.89
CA PHE A 97 2.99 -8.62 8.10
C PHE A 97 3.81 -8.21 6.87
N VAL A 98 4.85 -7.42 7.07
CA VAL A 98 5.83 -7.12 6.03
C VAL A 98 6.96 -8.15 6.10
N HIS A 99 7.30 -8.73 4.96
CA HIS A 99 8.33 -9.77 4.85
C HIS A 99 9.63 -9.21 4.31
N ASP A 100 9.53 -8.28 3.36
CA ASP A 100 10.69 -7.68 2.71
C ASP A 100 10.44 -6.23 2.31
N ILE A 101 11.50 -5.44 2.28
CA ILE A 101 11.52 -4.04 1.83
C ILE A 101 12.76 -3.86 0.96
N ILE A 102 12.53 -3.62 -0.33
CA ILE A 102 13.54 -3.64 -1.39
C ILE A 102 13.54 -2.30 -2.10
N VAL A 103 14.72 -1.75 -2.34
CA VAL A 103 14.90 -0.58 -3.21
C VAL A 103 14.92 -1.09 -4.65
N ILE A 104 13.95 -0.67 -5.46
CA ILE A 104 13.85 -1.12 -6.86
C ILE A 104 14.29 -0.04 -7.85
N ASN A 105 14.24 1.24 -7.44
CA ASN A 105 14.82 2.34 -8.19
C ASN A 105 15.33 3.43 -7.23
N GLU A 106 16.53 3.91 -7.48
CA GLU A 106 17.18 4.98 -6.71
C GLU A 106 17.93 5.94 -7.65
N ASP A 107 17.56 6.00 -8.93
CA ASP A 107 18.20 6.90 -9.88
C ASP A 107 17.82 8.37 -9.59
N LEU A 108 18.77 9.11 -9.02
CA LEU A 108 18.65 10.52 -8.73
C LEU A 108 19.23 11.44 -9.82
N SER A 109 19.67 10.88 -10.95
CA SER A 109 20.38 11.62 -12.00
C SER A 109 19.50 12.53 -12.84
N SER A 110 18.18 12.32 -12.84
CA SER A 110 17.21 13.14 -13.59
C SER A 110 16.45 14.12 -12.69
N LYS A 111 15.93 15.20 -13.29
CA LYS A 111 15.05 16.17 -12.61
C LYS A 111 13.72 15.57 -12.14
N ASP A 112 13.34 14.42 -12.68
CA ASP A 112 12.15 13.65 -12.28
C ASP A 112 12.47 12.46 -11.39
N SER A 113 13.66 12.44 -10.81
CA SER A 113 14.11 11.35 -9.96
C SER A 113 13.16 11.02 -8.81
N SER A 114 12.79 9.75 -8.75
CA SER A 114 11.99 9.18 -7.67
C SER A 114 12.69 7.96 -7.10
N ILE A 115 12.62 7.78 -5.79
CA ILE A 115 13.03 6.56 -5.13
C ILE A 115 11.83 5.64 -5.05
N GLN A 116 11.99 4.40 -5.49
CA GLN A 116 10.93 3.39 -5.46
C GLN A 116 11.29 2.31 -4.46
N ILE A 117 10.41 2.14 -3.48
CA ILE A 117 10.54 1.11 -2.45
C ILE A 117 9.42 0.10 -2.64
N LEU A 118 9.78 -1.14 -2.93
CA LEU A 118 8.89 -2.29 -2.94
C LEU A 118 8.81 -2.89 -1.54
N ALA A 119 7.61 -3.09 -1.02
CA ALA A 119 7.35 -3.85 0.17
C ALA A 119 6.52 -5.09 -0.18
N LYS A 120 7.00 -6.26 0.25
CA LYS A 120 6.28 -7.53 0.12
C LYS A 120 5.60 -7.85 1.43
N ALA A 121 4.29 -8.04 1.42
CA ALA A 121 3.52 -8.17 2.64
C ALA A 121 2.39 -9.19 2.53
N THR A 122 1.83 -9.55 3.68
CA THR A 122 0.63 -10.37 3.79
C THR A 122 -0.34 -9.74 4.76
N ALA A 123 -1.57 -9.51 4.31
CA ALA A 123 -2.68 -9.10 5.17
C ALA A 123 -3.55 -10.31 5.50
N ARG A 124 -3.70 -10.62 6.79
CA ARG A 124 -4.58 -11.66 7.30
C ARG A 124 -5.87 -11.05 7.81
N PHE A 125 -6.98 -11.63 7.41
CA PHE A 125 -8.32 -11.20 7.75
C PHE A 125 -9.10 -12.34 8.34
N ARG A 126 -10.00 -12.02 9.28
CA ARG A 126 -11.02 -12.96 9.76
C ARG A 126 -12.39 -12.50 9.27
N VAL A 127 -13.09 -13.38 8.58
CA VAL A 127 -14.42 -13.11 8.04
C VAL A 127 -15.41 -12.94 9.19
N SER A 128 -16.20 -11.88 9.13
CA SER A 128 -17.33 -11.62 10.00
C SER A 128 -18.61 -11.48 9.17
N ARG A 129 -19.78 -11.44 9.81
CA ARG A 129 -21.03 -11.12 9.09
C ARG A 129 -20.94 -9.76 8.39
N THR A 130 -20.38 -8.76 9.07
CA THR A 130 -20.09 -7.43 8.51
C THR A 130 -19.21 -7.48 7.25
N THR A 131 -18.30 -8.46 7.17
CA THR A 131 -17.44 -8.67 6.00
C THR A 131 -18.28 -9.03 4.78
N LEU A 132 -19.19 -10.00 4.95
CA LEU A 132 -20.04 -10.48 3.88
C LEU A 132 -21.03 -9.38 3.44
N GLU A 133 -21.64 -8.69 4.39
CA GLU A 133 -22.56 -7.57 4.11
C GLU A 133 -21.88 -6.44 3.31
N LYS A 134 -20.64 -6.08 3.67
CA LYS A 134 -19.95 -4.95 3.04
C LYS A 134 -19.23 -5.30 1.75
N PHE A 135 -18.59 -6.46 1.68
CA PHE A 135 -17.66 -6.76 0.58
C PHE A 135 -18.14 -7.87 -0.34
N PHE A 136 -19.12 -8.68 0.09
CA PHE A 136 -19.65 -9.80 -0.67
C PHE A 136 -21.19 -9.80 -0.63
N PRO A 137 -21.85 -8.72 -1.09
CA PRO A 137 -23.29 -8.50 -0.88
C PRO A 137 -24.18 -9.57 -1.50
N ARG A 138 -23.70 -10.37 -2.46
CA ARG A 138 -24.44 -11.51 -3.02
C ARG A 138 -24.30 -12.80 -2.22
N ILE A 139 -23.26 -12.90 -1.39
CA ILE A 139 -22.97 -14.09 -0.59
C ILE A 139 -23.78 -14.09 0.71
N ILE A 140 -24.06 -12.92 1.28
CA ILE A 140 -24.86 -12.82 2.50
C ILE A 140 -26.30 -13.32 2.32
N ASP A 141 -26.82 -13.32 1.09
CA ASP A 141 -28.15 -13.85 0.75
C ASP A 141 -28.21 -15.40 0.79
N ASP A 142 -27.06 -16.06 0.63
CA ASP A 142 -26.91 -17.51 0.82
C ASP A 142 -26.47 -17.77 2.27
N GLU A 143 -27.45 -17.84 3.17
CA GLU A 143 -27.20 -17.94 4.62
C GLU A 143 -26.40 -19.20 4.99
N GLU A 144 -26.55 -20.31 4.26
CA GLU A 144 -25.74 -21.52 4.49
C GLU A 144 -24.26 -21.25 4.17
N LEU A 145 -23.98 -20.69 3.00
CA LEU A 145 -22.62 -20.31 2.61
C LEU A 145 -22.05 -19.23 3.54
N ALA A 146 -22.86 -18.24 3.92
CA ALA A 146 -22.43 -17.19 4.83
C ALA A 146 -21.96 -17.77 6.17
N GLN A 147 -22.71 -18.72 6.75
CA GLN A 147 -22.33 -19.39 7.99
C GLN A 147 -21.07 -20.25 7.84
N GLN A 148 -20.85 -20.86 6.67
CA GLN A 148 -19.62 -21.60 6.39
C GLN A 148 -18.38 -20.69 6.30
N LEU A 149 -18.56 -19.42 5.96
CA LEU A 149 -17.46 -18.46 5.78
C LEU A 149 -17.17 -17.66 7.05
N ILE A 150 -18.17 -17.33 7.85
CA ILE A 150 -17.98 -16.55 9.09
C ILE A 150 -17.00 -17.27 10.02
N GLY A 151 -16.03 -16.53 10.53
CA GLY A 151 -14.98 -17.03 11.41
C GLY A 151 -13.78 -17.65 10.69
N LYS A 152 -13.87 -17.96 9.39
CA LYS A 152 -12.69 -18.36 8.60
C LYS A 152 -11.69 -17.21 8.49
N GLU A 153 -10.44 -17.58 8.33
CA GLU A 153 -9.36 -16.64 8.02
C GLU A 153 -8.92 -16.80 6.58
N TYR A 154 -8.50 -15.70 5.97
CA TYR A 154 -7.84 -15.68 4.68
C TYR A 154 -6.68 -14.69 4.68
N ALA A 155 -5.69 -14.96 3.84
CA ALA A 155 -4.49 -14.15 3.74
C ALA A 155 -4.33 -13.64 2.31
N ILE A 156 -4.21 -12.33 2.14
CA ILE A 156 -3.86 -11.70 0.87
C ILE A 156 -2.36 -11.41 0.89
N GLN A 157 -1.63 -12.07 -0.01
CA GLN A 157 -0.27 -11.68 -0.35
C GLN A 157 -0.32 -10.51 -1.31
N TYR A 158 0.52 -9.51 -1.06
CA TYR A 158 0.57 -8.33 -1.91
C TYR A 158 1.94 -7.69 -1.94
N ASP A 159 2.23 -7.12 -3.10
CA ASP A 159 3.37 -6.26 -3.37
C ASP A 159 2.88 -4.82 -3.40
N LYS A 160 3.58 -3.93 -2.70
CA LYS A 160 3.26 -2.50 -2.61
C LYS A 160 4.48 -1.67 -2.95
N VAL A 161 4.37 -0.80 -3.95
CA VAL A 161 5.44 0.13 -4.31
C VAL A 161 5.08 1.53 -3.85
N PHE A 162 5.99 2.16 -3.12
CA PHE A 162 5.91 3.57 -2.76
C PHE A 162 6.93 4.37 -3.58
N HIS A 163 6.46 5.41 -4.26
CA HIS A 163 7.29 6.32 -5.05
C HIS A 163 7.51 7.60 -4.27
N PHE A 164 8.76 7.84 -3.89
CA PHE A 164 9.18 9.01 -3.13
C PHE A 164 9.82 10.05 -4.04
N LYS A 165 9.35 11.29 -3.92
CA LYS A 165 9.97 12.47 -4.55
C LYS A 165 10.08 13.56 -3.49
N HIS A 166 11.26 14.14 -3.34
CA HIS A 166 11.56 15.10 -2.26
C HIS A 166 11.20 14.58 -0.85
N GLY A 167 11.49 13.30 -0.58
CA GLY A 167 11.25 12.67 0.72
C GLY A 167 9.78 12.37 1.04
N ARG A 168 8.85 12.56 0.09
CA ARG A 168 7.43 12.26 0.28
C ARG A 168 6.87 11.35 -0.80
N ILE A 169 5.92 10.52 -0.42
CA ILE A 169 5.19 9.66 -1.34
C ILE A 169 4.29 10.53 -2.21
N PHE A 170 4.47 10.46 -3.52
CA PHE A 170 3.59 11.12 -4.49
C PHE A 170 2.76 10.11 -5.28
N GLN A 171 3.15 8.84 -5.24
CA GLN A 171 2.44 7.78 -5.91
C GLN A 171 2.64 6.46 -5.15
N HIS A 172 1.62 5.59 -5.18
CA HIS A 172 1.78 4.22 -4.76
C HIS A 172 1.04 3.24 -5.67
N GLU A 173 1.53 2.01 -5.70
CA GLU A 173 0.98 0.91 -6.47
C GLU A 173 0.76 -0.29 -5.56
N SER A 174 -0.22 -1.13 -5.89
CA SER A 174 -0.39 -2.44 -5.25
C SER A 174 -0.78 -3.51 -6.26
N GLN A 175 -0.28 -4.71 -6.01
CA GLN A 175 -0.69 -5.92 -6.71
C GLN A 175 -1.03 -6.97 -5.66
N VAL A 176 -2.19 -7.62 -5.82
CA VAL A 176 -2.70 -8.61 -4.86
C VAL A 176 -2.98 -9.94 -5.55
N ASP A 177 -2.73 -11.04 -4.85
CA ASP A 177 -3.20 -12.36 -5.29
C ASP A 177 -4.51 -12.73 -4.59
N PHE A 178 -5.58 -12.02 -4.96
CA PHE A 178 -6.87 -12.22 -4.32
C PHE A 178 -7.55 -13.55 -4.73
N CYS A 179 -7.28 -14.03 -5.95
CA CYS A 179 -7.83 -15.28 -6.45
C CYS A 179 -7.36 -16.47 -5.60
N ASN A 180 -6.05 -16.58 -5.37
CA ASN A 180 -5.50 -17.64 -4.55
C ASN A 180 -6.00 -17.55 -3.11
N SER A 181 -6.11 -16.34 -2.53
CA SER A 181 -6.67 -16.14 -1.19
C SER A 181 -8.10 -16.68 -1.05
N MET A 182 -8.97 -16.42 -2.03
CA MET A 182 -10.34 -16.92 -2.01
C MET A 182 -10.41 -18.43 -2.18
N LEU A 183 -9.55 -19.00 -3.03
CA LEU A 183 -9.45 -20.44 -3.21
C LEU A 183 -9.00 -21.14 -1.92
N GLU A 184 -7.97 -20.63 -1.25
CA GLU A 184 -7.48 -21.14 0.03
C GLU A 184 -8.53 -21.03 1.14
N MET A 185 -9.29 -19.94 1.21
CA MET A 185 -10.35 -19.80 2.21
C MET A 185 -11.54 -20.73 1.96
N ALA A 186 -11.97 -20.81 0.70
CA ALA A 186 -13.14 -21.56 0.31
C ALA A 186 -12.88 -23.08 0.33
N GLN A 187 -11.65 -23.52 0.02
CA GLN A 187 -11.29 -24.92 -0.23
C GLN A 187 -12.21 -25.58 -1.29
N ASN A 188 -12.82 -24.76 -2.13
CA ASN A 188 -13.75 -25.17 -3.18
C ASN A 188 -13.67 -24.13 -4.32
N PRO A 189 -13.26 -24.51 -5.54
CA PRO A 189 -13.07 -23.58 -6.64
C PRO A 189 -14.37 -22.88 -7.08
N PHE A 190 -15.53 -23.55 -6.98
CA PHE A 190 -16.81 -22.94 -7.33
C PHE A 190 -17.23 -21.86 -6.32
N VAL A 191 -16.97 -22.08 -5.03
CA VAL A 191 -17.23 -21.09 -3.98
C VAL A 191 -16.24 -19.93 -4.11
N ALA A 192 -14.97 -20.21 -4.40
CA ALA A 192 -13.97 -19.17 -4.66
C ALA A 192 -14.36 -18.27 -5.84
N MET A 193 -14.84 -18.86 -6.93
CA MET A 193 -15.32 -18.11 -8.10
C MET A 193 -16.53 -17.23 -7.75
N LYS A 194 -17.51 -17.77 -7.01
CA LYS A 194 -18.65 -16.97 -6.50
C LYS A 194 -18.19 -15.79 -5.65
N LEU A 195 -17.19 -15.99 -4.78
CA LEU A 195 -16.63 -14.93 -3.93
C LEU A 195 -15.95 -13.85 -4.76
N LEU A 196 -15.15 -14.23 -5.75
CA LEU A 196 -14.47 -13.29 -6.64
C LEU A 196 -15.48 -12.45 -7.43
N GLU A 197 -16.49 -13.08 -8.02
CA GLU A 197 -17.58 -12.40 -8.76
C GLU A 197 -18.44 -11.48 -7.89
N ALA A 198 -18.62 -11.84 -6.62
CA ALA A 198 -19.39 -11.05 -5.67
C ALA A 198 -18.57 -9.96 -4.97
N SER A 199 -17.24 -9.97 -5.11
CA SER A 199 -16.35 -9.08 -4.37
C SER A 199 -16.44 -7.63 -4.86
N LEU A 200 -16.51 -6.70 -3.91
CA LEU A 200 -16.43 -5.27 -4.19
C LEU A 200 -14.98 -4.77 -4.14
N MET A 201 -14.11 -5.35 -4.98
CA MET A 201 -12.70 -4.97 -5.07
C MET A 201 -12.24 -4.70 -6.50
N THR A 202 -11.18 -3.90 -6.63
CA THR A 202 -10.46 -3.70 -7.89
C THR A 202 -9.46 -4.83 -8.12
N LYS A 203 -8.99 -4.96 -9.36
CA LYS A 203 -7.91 -5.89 -9.72
C LYS A 203 -6.60 -5.66 -8.92
N HIS A 204 -6.42 -4.47 -8.34
CA HIS A 204 -5.26 -4.12 -7.50
C HIS A 204 -5.52 -4.25 -5.99
N GLY A 205 -6.70 -4.74 -5.59
CA GLY A 205 -7.05 -5.01 -4.20
C GLY A 205 -7.60 -3.82 -3.43
N HIS A 206 -8.06 -2.77 -4.11
CA HIS A 206 -8.74 -1.64 -3.48
C HIS A 206 -10.26 -1.90 -3.39
N LEU A 207 -10.88 -1.46 -2.30
CA LEU A 207 -12.32 -1.60 -2.03
C LEU A 207 -13.13 -0.59 -2.86
N LYS A 208 -14.08 -1.09 -3.66
CA LYS A 208 -15.02 -0.29 -4.48
C LYS A 208 -16.25 0.16 -3.69
N LEU A 209 -16.02 0.78 -2.52
CA LEU A 209 -17.09 1.24 -1.62
C LEU A 209 -17.36 2.75 -1.67
N ASP A 210 -16.53 3.49 -2.39
CA ASP A 210 -16.63 4.94 -2.57
C ASP A 210 -16.72 5.24 -4.07
N SER A 211 -17.60 6.16 -4.47
CA SER A 211 -17.80 6.52 -5.88
C SER A 211 -16.58 7.22 -6.49
N ASN A 212 -15.65 7.72 -5.68
CA ASN A 212 -14.40 8.32 -6.12
C ASN A 212 -13.29 7.30 -6.36
N ILE A 213 -13.61 6.00 -6.34
CA ILE A 213 -12.69 4.91 -6.65
C ILE A 213 -13.13 4.28 -7.96
N GLU A 214 -12.36 4.53 -9.01
CA GLU A 214 -12.65 4.04 -10.36
C GLU A 214 -11.42 3.31 -10.90
N GLU A 215 -11.61 2.14 -11.52
CA GLU A 215 -10.47 1.39 -12.07
C GLU A 215 -9.80 2.18 -13.19
N ASP A 216 -8.47 2.20 -13.17
CA ASP A 216 -7.65 2.87 -14.19
C ASP A 216 -7.95 4.38 -14.34
N MET A 217 -8.45 5.02 -13.28
CA MET A 217 -8.77 6.47 -13.26
C MET A 217 -7.54 7.35 -13.48
N ASN A 218 -6.41 7.02 -12.84
CA ASN A 218 -5.19 7.81 -12.90
C ASN A 218 -4.13 7.13 -13.77
N GLN A 219 -3.48 7.93 -14.61
CA GLN A 219 -2.24 7.53 -15.27
C GLN A 219 -1.06 7.76 -14.32
N LEU A 220 -0.34 6.69 -14.00
CA LEU A 220 0.83 6.74 -13.13
C LEU A 220 2.05 7.32 -13.87
N GLU A 221 2.83 8.17 -13.19
CA GLU A 221 4.07 8.73 -13.75
C GLU A 221 5.16 7.65 -13.89
N ASN A 222 5.18 6.71 -12.95
CA ASN A 222 6.08 5.57 -12.94
C ASN A 222 5.27 4.29 -12.78
N THR A 223 5.71 3.18 -13.34
CA THR A 223 5.07 1.87 -13.15
C THR A 223 6.13 0.85 -12.82
N ALA A 224 5.92 0.11 -11.74
CA ALA A 224 6.86 -0.89 -11.26
C ALA A 224 6.25 -2.29 -11.10
N LEU A 225 4.92 -2.39 -11.04
CA LEU A 225 4.17 -3.64 -10.92
C LEU A 225 3.35 -3.94 -12.19
#